data_AF-A0AAU1G7F4-F1
#
_entry.id   AF-A0AAU1G7F4-F1
#
_cell.length_a   1.000
_cell.length_b   1.000
_cell.length_c   1.000
_cell.angle_alpha   90.00
_cell.angle_beta   90.00
_cell.angle_gamma   90.00
#
_symmetry.space_group_name_H-M   'P 1'
#
loop_
_entity.id
_entity.type
_entity.pdbx_description
1 polymer ?
#
loop_
_entity_poly.entity_id
_entity_poly.type
_entity_poly.pdbx_seq_one_letter_code
_entity_poly.pdbx_strand_id
1 'polypeptide(L)'
;MTWTLDTDSARAALEIASEYADADLLNHSVRSYAFGARYAGVHGLAYDAELFYVSALVHDLGLTAPFDSHTLPFEEAGGHVARVLTAGLGWPAARRARAEEVIVLHMRDDVSAAEDVESHLLQVGTSADVSGLRVGEFDPSFTADLLAAYPRGDFGPSFLALVEDQAKRKPECAAAAYVAGGAATRIAANPLDRFGRQG
;
A
#
# COMPACT_ATOMS: atom_id res chain seq x y z
N MET A 1 13.66 -5.17 14.00
CA MET A 1 12.24 -5.49 13.75
C MET A 1 12.17 -6.09 12.36
N THR A 2 11.42 -7.16 12.13
CA THR A 2 11.19 -7.68 10.78
C THR A 2 9.89 -7.05 10.26
N TRP A 3 10.01 -6.20 9.24
CA TRP A 3 8.85 -5.63 8.50
C TRP A 3 8.28 -6.63 7.49
N THR A 4 8.61 -7.90 7.67
CA THR A 4 8.19 -9.05 6.89
C THR A 4 7.56 -10.08 7.83
N LEU A 5 6.63 -10.87 7.29
CA LEU A 5 6.07 -12.05 7.96
C LEU A 5 6.64 -13.33 7.33
N ASP A 6 6.90 -14.34 8.16
CA ASP A 6 7.41 -15.65 7.70
C ASP A 6 6.27 -16.68 7.74
N THR A 7 5.32 -16.52 6.83
CA THR A 7 4.31 -17.54 6.49
C THR A 7 4.42 -17.87 5.00
N ASP A 8 3.89 -19.01 4.57
CA ASP A 8 3.90 -19.38 3.15
C ASP A 8 3.19 -18.33 2.28
N SER A 9 2.03 -17.83 2.72
CA SER A 9 1.30 -16.77 2.02
C SER A 9 2.11 -15.47 1.93
N ALA A 10 2.77 -15.09 3.03
CA ALA A 10 3.56 -13.86 3.10
C ALA A 10 4.79 -13.92 2.19
N ARG A 11 5.49 -15.07 2.16
CA ARG A 11 6.63 -15.28 1.25
C ARG A 11 6.20 -15.24 -0.21
N ALA A 12 5.11 -15.91 -0.55
CA ALA A 12 4.58 -15.91 -1.91
C ALA A 12 4.12 -14.51 -2.36
N ALA A 13 3.45 -13.74 -1.48
CA ALA A 13 3.07 -12.37 -1.78
C ALA A 13 4.30 -11.47 -2.01
N LEU A 14 5.35 -11.63 -1.20
CA LEU A 14 6.60 -10.90 -1.37
C LEU A 14 7.32 -11.28 -2.66
N GLU A 15 7.37 -12.56 -2.99
CA GLU A 15 7.95 -13.06 -4.25
C GLU A 15 7.23 -12.46 -5.46
N ILE A 16 5.90 -12.56 -5.51
CA ILE A 16 5.10 -12.01 -6.60
C ILE A 16 5.23 -10.48 -6.66
N ALA A 17 5.14 -9.78 -5.54
CA ALA A 17 5.35 -8.33 -5.54
C ALA A 17 6.74 -7.96 -6.09
N SER A 18 7.78 -8.71 -5.72
CA SER A 18 9.16 -8.48 -6.18
C SER A 18 9.38 -8.82 -7.66
N GLU A 19 8.57 -9.70 -8.24
CA GLU A 19 8.65 -10.06 -9.65
C GLU A 19 8.05 -8.97 -10.56
N TYR A 20 6.96 -8.33 -10.13
CA TYR A 20 6.16 -7.44 -10.97
C TYR A 20 6.33 -5.95 -10.66
N ALA A 21 6.66 -5.58 -9.42
CA ALA A 21 6.90 -4.20 -9.03
C ALA A 21 8.38 -3.84 -9.19
N ASP A 22 8.67 -2.58 -9.53
CA ASP A 22 10.03 -2.07 -9.37
C ASP A 22 10.39 -1.94 -7.88
N ALA A 23 11.67 -1.66 -7.60
CA ALA A 23 12.17 -1.58 -6.24
C ALA A 23 11.49 -0.50 -5.39
N ASP A 24 11.12 0.64 -5.99
CA ASP A 24 10.54 1.78 -5.26
C ASP A 24 9.09 1.47 -4.87
N LEU A 25 8.32 0.85 -5.78
CA LEU A 25 6.94 0.42 -5.55
C LEU A 25 6.87 -0.79 -4.61
N LEU A 26 7.78 -1.75 -4.73
CA LEU A 26 7.90 -2.86 -3.77
C LEU A 26 8.21 -2.33 -2.37
N ASN A 27 9.18 -1.43 -2.25
CA ASN A 27 9.55 -0.83 -0.97
C ASN A 27 8.38 -0.01 -0.40
N HIS A 28 7.59 0.67 -1.23
CA HIS A 28 6.35 1.32 -0.81
C HIS A 28 5.39 0.32 -0.17
N SER A 29 5.09 -0.80 -0.82
CA SER A 29 4.20 -1.81 -0.27
C SER A 29 4.67 -2.33 1.10
N VAL A 30 5.97 -2.54 1.28
CA VAL A 30 6.54 -2.94 2.58
C VAL A 30 6.43 -1.82 3.62
N ARG A 31 6.71 -0.57 3.26
CA ARG A 31 6.56 0.58 4.16
C ARG A 31 5.10 0.80 4.57
N SER A 32 4.15 0.62 3.64
CA SER A 32 2.71 0.69 3.92
C SER A 32 2.28 -0.34 4.95
N TYR A 33 2.71 -1.61 4.80
CA TYR A 33 2.52 -2.62 5.84
C TYR A 33 3.15 -2.19 7.17
N ALA A 34 4.40 -1.74 7.16
CA ALA A 34 5.15 -1.38 8.36
C ALA A 34 4.47 -0.26 9.17
N PHE A 35 4.05 0.81 8.49
CA PHE A 35 3.32 1.92 9.13
C PHE A 35 1.98 1.46 9.69
N GLY A 36 1.18 0.70 8.94
CA GLY A 36 -0.09 0.19 9.43
C GLY A 36 0.07 -0.77 10.62
N ALA A 37 0.99 -1.72 10.54
CA ALA A 37 1.27 -2.65 11.64
C ALA A 37 1.78 -1.93 12.89
N ARG A 38 2.62 -0.90 12.72
CA ARG A 38 3.10 -0.06 13.83
C ARG A 38 1.95 0.73 14.45
N TYR A 39 1.06 1.30 13.63
CA TYR A 39 -0.14 2.00 14.08
C TYR A 39 -1.03 1.07 14.90
N ALA A 40 -1.32 -0.12 14.41
CA ALA A 40 -2.11 -1.13 15.14
C ALA A 40 -1.53 -1.42 16.52
N GLY A 41 -0.21 -1.57 16.63
CA GLY A 41 0.47 -1.81 17.91
C GLY A 41 0.37 -0.64 18.88
N VAL A 42 0.47 0.61 18.39
CA VAL A 42 0.31 1.82 19.22
C VAL A 42 -1.13 1.98 19.71
N HIS A 43 -2.10 1.63 18.86
CA HIS A 43 -3.52 1.82 19.12
C HIS A 43 -4.23 0.59 19.71
N GLY A 44 -3.51 -0.52 19.93
CA GLY A 44 -4.08 -1.76 20.48
C GLY A 44 -5.12 -2.43 19.57
N LEU A 45 -4.98 -2.27 18.25
CA LEU A 45 -5.92 -2.82 17.28
C LEU A 45 -5.57 -4.28 16.97
N ALA A 46 -6.56 -5.17 17.08
CA ALA A 46 -6.44 -6.57 16.68
C ALA A 46 -6.87 -6.72 15.21
N TYR A 47 -6.08 -7.46 14.43
CA TYR A 47 -6.30 -7.68 13.00
C TYR A 47 -5.69 -9.02 12.55
N ASP A 48 -6.12 -9.52 11.38
CA ASP A 48 -5.46 -10.66 10.72
C ASP A 48 -4.15 -10.20 10.06
N ALA A 49 -3.03 -10.47 10.73
CA ALA A 49 -1.71 -10.01 10.30
C ALA A 49 -1.28 -10.55 8.93
N GLU A 50 -1.61 -11.80 8.61
CA GLU A 50 -1.26 -12.39 7.32
C GLU A 50 -2.14 -11.82 6.19
N LEU A 51 -3.44 -11.64 6.44
CA LEU A 51 -4.34 -10.94 5.52
C LEU A 51 -3.85 -9.52 5.22
N PHE A 52 -3.53 -8.76 6.26
CA PHE A 52 -3.08 -7.38 6.12
C PHE A 52 -1.74 -7.31 5.36
N TYR A 53 -0.77 -8.16 5.71
CA TYR A 53 0.53 -8.20 5.04
C TYR A 53 0.41 -8.55 3.56
N VAL A 54 -0.33 -9.62 3.21
CA VAL A 54 -0.52 -10.02 1.81
C VAL A 54 -1.22 -8.92 1.04
N SER A 55 -2.28 -8.32 1.61
CA SER A 55 -3.02 -7.23 0.95
C SER A 55 -2.12 -6.02 0.72
N ALA A 56 -1.35 -5.61 1.72
CA ALA A 56 -0.41 -4.49 1.61
C ALA A 56 0.68 -4.74 0.55
N LEU A 57 1.21 -5.96 0.44
CA LEU A 57 2.25 -6.26 -0.54
C LEU A 57 1.78 -6.16 -1.99
N VAL A 58 0.51 -6.49 -2.25
CA VAL A 58 -0.01 -6.59 -3.63
C VAL A 58 -0.98 -5.47 -4.02
N HIS A 59 -1.28 -4.53 -3.11
CA HIS A 59 -2.33 -3.52 -3.32
C HIS A 59 -2.11 -2.67 -4.59
N ASP A 60 -0.86 -2.36 -4.91
CA ASP A 60 -0.48 -1.52 -6.05
C ASP A 60 -0.10 -2.32 -7.31
N LEU A 61 -0.24 -3.65 -7.31
CA LEU A 61 0.09 -4.42 -8.52
C LEU A 61 -0.76 -4.03 -9.72
N GLY A 62 -1.97 -3.50 -9.53
CA GLY A 62 -2.80 -2.94 -10.59
C GLY A 62 -2.21 -1.71 -11.30
N LEU A 63 -1.14 -1.10 -10.77
CA LEU A 63 -0.37 -0.03 -11.44
C LEU A 63 0.72 -0.57 -12.38
N THR A 64 1.06 -1.85 -12.27
CA THR A 64 2.10 -2.48 -13.09
C THR A 64 1.54 -2.88 -14.46
N ALA A 65 2.36 -2.78 -15.51
CA ALA A 65 1.90 -3.01 -16.88
C ALA A 65 1.21 -4.38 -17.12
N PRO A 66 1.65 -5.50 -16.52
CA PRO A 66 0.97 -6.79 -16.70
C PRO A 66 -0.44 -6.87 -16.08
N PHE A 67 -0.73 -6.05 -15.06
CA PHE A 67 -2.00 -6.09 -14.33
C PHE A 67 -2.84 -4.81 -14.46
N ASP A 68 -2.33 -3.78 -15.15
CA ASP A 68 -3.09 -2.56 -15.42
C ASP A 68 -4.25 -2.85 -16.37
N SER A 69 -5.44 -2.91 -15.80
CA SER A 69 -6.67 -3.05 -16.57
C SER A 69 -6.93 -1.79 -17.38
N HIS A 70 -7.28 -1.99 -18.65
CA HIS A 70 -7.72 -0.89 -19.51
C HIS A 70 -9.01 -0.22 -18.98
N THR A 71 -9.88 -0.98 -18.30
CA THR A 71 -11.24 -0.54 -17.95
C THR A 71 -11.47 -0.37 -16.46
N LEU A 72 -10.79 -1.15 -15.61
CA LEU A 72 -10.97 -1.11 -14.17
C LEU A 72 -9.97 -0.15 -13.51
N PRO A 73 -10.36 0.58 -12.46
CA PRO A 73 -9.41 1.26 -11.56
C PRO A 73 -8.31 0.31 -11.06
N PHE A 74 -7.13 0.85 -10.75
CA PHE A 74 -5.97 0.03 -10.39
C PHE A 74 -6.20 -0.75 -9.08
N GLU A 75 -6.93 -0.18 -8.13
CA GLU A 75 -7.26 -0.81 -6.86
C GLU A 75 -8.20 -2.01 -7.05
N GLU A 76 -9.09 -1.96 -8.04
CA GLU A 76 -9.97 -3.08 -8.38
C GLU A 76 -9.21 -4.18 -9.13
N ALA A 77 -8.34 -3.79 -10.08
CA ALA A 77 -7.46 -4.72 -10.76
C ALA A 77 -6.50 -5.42 -9.79
N GLY A 78 -5.88 -4.67 -8.87
CA GLY A 78 -5.02 -5.19 -7.80
C GLY A 78 -5.78 -6.09 -6.83
N GLY A 79 -7.03 -5.73 -6.49
CA GLY A 79 -7.93 -6.58 -5.71
C GLY A 79 -8.16 -7.95 -6.39
N HIS A 80 -8.39 -7.96 -7.70
CA HIS A 80 -8.50 -9.21 -8.46
C HIS A 80 -7.20 -10.03 -8.48
N VAL A 81 -6.03 -9.38 -8.58
CA VAL A 81 -4.72 -10.06 -8.45
C VAL A 81 -4.62 -10.74 -7.08
N ALA A 82 -5.00 -10.05 -6.00
CA ALA A 82 -4.99 -10.63 -4.66
C ALA A 82 -5.91 -11.85 -4.54
N ARG A 83 -7.10 -11.83 -5.16
CA ARG A 83 -7.99 -13.02 -5.17
C ARG A 83 -7.35 -14.22 -5.85
N VAL A 84 -6.70 -14.00 -6.99
CA VAL A 84 -6.08 -15.09 -7.78
C VAL A 84 -4.91 -15.67 -7.00
N LEU A 85 -4.03 -14.82 -6.48
CA LEU A 85 -2.91 -15.22 -5.63
C LEU A 85 -3.39 -16.04 -4.43
N THR A 86 -4.33 -15.48 -3.65
CA THR A 86 -4.83 -16.13 -2.43
C THR A 86 -5.66 -17.38 -2.72
N ALA A 87 -6.28 -17.50 -3.90
CA ALA A 87 -6.87 -18.75 -4.36
C ALA A 87 -5.81 -19.83 -4.61
N GLY A 88 -4.70 -19.48 -5.26
CA GLY A 88 -3.56 -20.38 -5.45
C GLY A 88 -2.93 -20.83 -4.12
N LEU A 89 -2.95 -19.96 -3.11
CA LEU A 89 -2.50 -20.24 -1.74
C LEU A 89 -3.52 -21.00 -0.89
N GLY A 90 -4.67 -21.39 -1.45
CA GLY A 90 -5.67 -22.21 -0.76
C GLY A 90 -6.53 -21.45 0.26
N TRP A 91 -6.58 -20.11 0.22
CA TRP A 91 -7.42 -19.35 1.14
C TRP A 91 -8.91 -19.60 0.90
N PRO A 92 -9.74 -19.66 1.95
CA PRO A 92 -11.19 -19.75 1.83
C PRO A 92 -11.76 -18.56 1.05
N ALA A 93 -12.85 -18.79 0.31
CA ALA A 93 -13.46 -17.77 -0.56
C ALA A 93 -13.71 -16.42 0.14
N ALA A 94 -14.19 -16.46 1.39
CA ALA A 94 -14.43 -15.26 2.19
C ALA A 94 -13.15 -14.47 2.47
N ARG A 95 -12.03 -15.12 2.81
CA ARG A 95 -10.75 -14.44 3.10
C ARG A 95 -10.12 -13.83 1.83
N ARG A 96 -10.35 -14.45 0.67
CA ARG A 96 -9.93 -13.89 -0.63
C ARG A 96 -10.71 -12.64 -1.00
N ALA A 97 -12.03 -12.68 -0.81
CA ALA A 97 -12.89 -11.50 -1.00
C ALA A 97 -12.51 -10.39 -0.01
N ARG A 98 -12.10 -10.77 1.20
CA ARG A 98 -11.61 -9.82 2.19
C ARG A 98 -10.31 -9.13 1.77
N ALA A 99 -9.34 -9.86 1.20
CA ALA A 99 -8.11 -9.26 0.67
C ALA A 99 -8.39 -8.26 -0.48
N GLU A 100 -9.29 -8.64 -1.39
CA GLU A 100 -9.78 -7.74 -2.45
C GLU A 100 -10.43 -6.47 -1.87
N GLU A 101 -11.30 -6.62 -0.88
CA GLU A 101 -12.01 -5.51 -0.23
C GLU A 101 -11.05 -4.53 0.46
N VAL A 102 -10.08 -5.05 1.23
CA VAL A 102 -9.03 -4.23 1.88
C VAL A 102 -8.27 -3.40 0.84
N ILE A 103 -7.89 -4.03 -0.28
CA ILE A 103 -7.20 -3.33 -1.37
C ILE A 103 -8.15 -2.31 -2.01
N VAL A 104 -9.39 -2.63 -2.38
CA VAL A 104 -10.26 -1.65 -3.02
C VAL A 104 -10.50 -0.43 -2.10
N LEU A 105 -10.73 -0.66 -0.81
CA LEU A 105 -11.03 0.39 0.15
C LEU A 105 -9.84 1.32 0.43
N HIS A 106 -8.59 0.93 0.13
CA HIS A 106 -7.43 1.81 0.36
C HIS A 106 -7.47 3.11 -0.47
N MET A 107 -8.23 3.12 -1.58
CA MET A 107 -8.46 4.29 -2.45
C MET A 107 -9.85 4.92 -2.28
N ARG A 108 -10.69 4.42 -1.36
CA ARG A 108 -12.06 4.92 -1.13
C ARG A 108 -12.06 5.90 0.04
N ASP A 109 -13.26 6.36 0.41
CA ASP A 109 -13.46 7.21 1.59
C ASP A 109 -12.86 6.56 2.85
N ASP A 110 -12.47 7.39 3.82
CA ASP A 110 -11.83 6.96 5.06
C ASP A 110 -12.71 5.94 5.81
N VAL A 111 -12.10 4.82 6.18
CA VAL A 111 -12.75 3.72 6.91
C VAL A 111 -12.22 3.73 8.33
N SER A 112 -13.09 3.79 9.33
CA SER A 112 -12.64 3.79 10.72
C SER A 112 -12.21 2.39 11.17
N ALA A 113 -11.24 2.31 12.08
CA ALA A 113 -10.84 1.04 12.69
C ALA A 113 -11.98 0.30 13.43
N ALA A 114 -13.05 1.02 13.81
CA ALA A 114 -14.22 0.41 14.44
C ALA A 114 -15.12 -0.30 13.42
N GLU A 115 -15.14 0.16 12.17
CA GLU A 115 -15.90 -0.45 11.08
C GLU A 115 -15.11 -1.60 10.46
N ASP A 116 -13.84 -1.36 10.17
CA ASP A 116 -12.97 -2.31 9.49
C ASP A 116 -11.50 -1.97 9.77
N VAL A 117 -10.83 -2.84 10.54
CA VAL A 117 -9.47 -2.63 11.00
C VAL A 117 -8.47 -2.75 9.84
N GLU A 118 -8.49 -3.84 9.05
CA GLU A 118 -7.47 -4.06 8.02
C GLU A 118 -7.49 -2.98 6.91
N SER A 119 -8.68 -2.51 6.50
CA SER A 119 -8.81 -1.42 5.52
C SER A 119 -8.28 -0.11 6.09
N HIS A 120 -8.63 0.20 7.35
CA HIS A 120 -8.11 1.36 8.06
C HIS A 120 -6.57 1.34 8.15
N LEU A 121 -5.99 0.19 8.50
CA LEU A 121 -4.53 0.04 8.61
C LEU A 121 -3.84 0.23 7.26
N LEU A 122 -4.43 -0.25 6.16
CA LEU A 122 -3.86 -0.03 4.83
C LEU A 122 -3.95 1.44 4.42
N GLN A 123 -5.08 2.12 4.67
CA GLN A 123 -5.23 3.56 4.44
C GLN A 123 -4.23 4.39 5.26
N VAL A 124 -4.00 4.04 6.53
CA VAL A 124 -2.97 4.69 7.36
C VAL A 124 -1.58 4.48 6.78
N GLY A 125 -1.26 3.25 6.41
CA GLY A 125 0.05 2.88 5.86
C GLY A 125 0.39 3.60 4.57
N THR A 126 -0.51 3.52 3.59
CA THR A 126 -0.34 4.16 2.28
C THR A 126 -0.33 5.69 2.40
N SER A 127 -1.20 6.26 3.24
CA SER A 127 -1.25 7.71 3.46
C SER A 127 0.01 8.27 4.12
N ALA A 128 0.58 7.53 5.07
CA ALA A 128 1.85 7.88 5.70
C ALA A 128 2.98 7.87 4.67
N ASP A 129 3.08 6.82 3.86
CA ASP A 129 4.18 6.70 2.92
C ASP A 129 4.03 7.60 1.68
N VAL A 130 2.83 7.78 1.13
CA VAL A 130 2.60 8.60 -0.07
C VAL A 130 2.55 10.10 0.25
N SER A 131 1.73 10.48 1.25
CA SER A 131 1.40 11.89 1.53
C SER A 131 2.00 12.42 2.83
N GLY A 132 2.72 11.60 3.61
CA GLY A 132 3.31 12.01 4.88
C GLY A 132 2.30 12.17 6.01
N LEU A 133 1.05 11.73 5.82
CA LEU A 133 0.00 11.86 6.83
C LEU A 133 0.33 11.01 8.04
N ARG A 134 0.06 11.51 9.24
CA ARG A 134 0.34 10.83 10.52
C ARG A 134 1.81 10.44 10.74
N VAL A 135 2.76 10.84 9.87
CA VAL A 135 4.19 10.50 10.07
C VAL A 135 4.69 10.95 11.45
N GLY A 136 4.19 12.08 11.95
CA GLY A 136 4.51 12.59 13.30
C GLY A 136 3.95 11.77 14.47
N GLU A 137 3.09 10.78 14.23
CA GLU A 137 2.60 9.83 15.24
C GLU A 137 3.56 8.65 15.45
N PHE A 138 4.48 8.42 14.51
CA PHE A 138 5.46 7.33 14.61
C PHE A 138 6.75 7.79 15.27
N ASP A 139 7.40 6.84 15.96
CA ASP A 139 8.71 7.07 16.53
C ASP A 139 9.73 7.43 15.42
N PRO A 140 10.53 8.50 15.56
CA PRO A 140 11.51 8.89 14.56
C PRO A 140 12.56 7.80 14.27
N SER A 141 12.95 7.01 15.27
CA SER A 141 13.89 5.89 15.09
C SER A 141 13.26 4.75 14.28
N PHE A 142 11.98 4.44 14.51
CA PHE A 142 11.24 3.48 13.69
C PHE A 142 11.22 3.91 12.22
N THR A 143 10.93 5.20 11.97
CA THR A 143 10.88 5.74 10.61
C THR A 143 12.26 5.71 9.94
N ALA A 144 13.31 6.11 10.67
CA ALA A 144 14.69 6.08 10.16
C ALA A 144 15.14 4.65 9.82
N ASP A 145 14.90 3.68 10.72
CA ASP A 145 15.26 2.28 10.50
C ASP A 145 14.51 1.69 9.31
N LEU A 146 13.21 1.98 9.18
CA LEU A 146 12.38 1.52 8.07
C LEU A 146 12.88 2.07 6.73
N LEU A 147 13.19 3.37 6.66
CA LEU A 147 13.69 4.02 5.45
C LEU A 147 15.12 3.59 5.09
N ALA A 148 15.94 3.21 6.08
CA ALA A 148 17.26 2.64 5.83
C ALA A 148 17.18 1.23 5.22
N ALA A 149 16.20 0.43 5.64
CA ALA A 149 15.98 -0.93 5.12
C ALA A 149 15.24 -0.94 3.77
N TYR A 150 14.25 -0.06 3.61
CA TYR A 150 13.38 0.04 2.42
C TYR A 150 13.38 1.48 1.90
N PRO A 151 14.45 1.90 1.21
CA PRO A 151 14.63 3.27 0.75
C PRO A 151 13.52 3.71 -0.22
N ARG A 152 13.23 5.00 -0.22
CA ARG A 152 12.19 5.61 -1.06
C ARG A 152 12.61 5.83 -2.50
N GLY A 153 13.91 5.97 -2.79
CA GLY A 153 14.38 6.25 -4.14
C GLY A 153 13.65 7.44 -4.76
N ASP A 154 13.11 7.24 -5.96
CA ASP A 154 12.29 8.19 -6.71
C ASP A 154 10.78 7.86 -6.60
N PHE A 155 10.37 7.12 -5.56
CA PHE A 155 8.99 6.66 -5.37
C PHE A 155 7.95 7.76 -5.54
N GLY A 156 8.11 8.93 -4.91
CA GLY A 156 7.11 10.00 -4.95
C GLY A 156 6.77 10.44 -6.39
N PRO A 157 7.75 10.94 -7.17
CA PRO A 157 7.55 11.28 -8.57
C PRO A 157 7.06 10.10 -9.44
N SER A 158 7.61 8.90 -9.26
CA SER A 158 7.25 7.72 -10.06
C SER A 158 5.81 7.28 -9.80
N PHE A 159 5.38 7.23 -8.53
CA PHE A 159 4.01 6.93 -8.14
C PHE A 159 3.02 7.97 -8.64
N LEU A 160 3.36 9.26 -8.54
CA LEU A 160 2.53 10.34 -9.07
C LEU A 160 2.26 10.15 -10.56
N ALA A 161 3.28 9.83 -11.35
CA ALA A 161 3.13 9.58 -12.78
C ALA A 161 2.20 8.39 -13.08
N LEU A 162 2.29 7.32 -12.28
CA LEU A 162 1.39 6.16 -12.41
C LEU A 162 -0.07 6.56 -12.14
N VAL A 163 -0.36 7.27 -11.05
CA VAL A 163 -1.74 7.66 -10.72
C VAL A 163 -2.29 8.74 -11.65
N GLU A 164 -1.46 9.63 -12.18
CA GLU A 164 -1.86 10.60 -13.22
C GLU A 164 -2.25 9.91 -14.54
N ASP A 165 -1.52 8.86 -14.93
CA ASP A 165 -1.89 8.08 -16.11
C ASP A 165 -3.21 7.31 -15.90
N GLN A 166 -3.41 6.72 -14.71
CA GLN A 166 -4.70 6.12 -14.32
C GLN A 166 -5.84 7.15 -14.42
N ALA A 167 -5.64 8.34 -13.83
CA ALA A 167 -6.62 9.42 -13.84
C ALA A 167 -6.98 9.88 -15.26
N LYS A 168 -5.99 9.98 -16.15
CA LYS A 168 -6.19 10.39 -17.54
C LYS A 168 -7.01 9.37 -18.34
N ARG A 169 -6.73 8.07 -18.16
CA ARG A 169 -7.41 7.00 -18.91
C ARG A 169 -8.78 6.65 -18.32
N LYS A 170 -8.93 6.79 -17.01
CA LYS A 170 -10.10 6.37 -16.23
C LYS A 170 -10.60 7.56 -15.36
N PRO A 171 -11.19 8.60 -15.97
CA PRO A 171 -11.45 9.88 -15.29
C PRO A 171 -12.49 9.82 -14.15
N GLU A 172 -13.25 8.73 -14.05
CA GLU A 172 -14.25 8.51 -12.99
C GLU A 172 -13.69 7.69 -11.81
N CYS A 173 -12.42 7.26 -11.86
CA CYS A 173 -11.82 6.44 -10.81
C CYS A 173 -11.31 7.26 -9.61
N ALA A 174 -11.02 6.59 -8.49
CA ALA A 174 -10.51 7.26 -7.30
C ALA A 174 -9.13 7.90 -7.50
N ALA A 175 -8.27 7.35 -8.36
CA ALA A 175 -7.00 7.99 -8.70
C ALA A 175 -7.23 9.38 -9.34
N ALA A 176 -8.28 9.54 -10.15
CA ALA A 176 -8.64 10.85 -10.72
C ALA A 176 -9.07 11.84 -9.65
N ALA A 177 -9.90 11.42 -8.69
CA ALA A 177 -10.27 12.24 -7.54
C ALA A 177 -9.06 12.61 -6.66
N TYR A 178 -8.15 11.65 -6.43
CA TYR A 178 -6.93 11.86 -5.67
C TYR A 178 -6.00 12.89 -6.32
N VAL A 179 -5.78 12.78 -7.63
CA VAL A 179 -4.98 13.72 -8.44
C VAL A 179 -5.62 15.12 -8.42
N ALA A 180 -6.92 15.21 -8.72
CA ALA A 180 -7.67 16.47 -8.69
C ALA A 180 -7.66 17.13 -7.30
N GLY A 181 -7.62 16.31 -6.24
CA GLY A 181 -7.53 16.75 -4.86
C GLY A 181 -6.14 17.26 -4.44
N GLY A 182 -5.16 17.38 -5.34
CA GLY A 182 -3.84 17.95 -5.03
C GLY A 182 -2.78 16.93 -4.63
N ALA A 183 -2.83 15.71 -5.18
CA ALA A 183 -1.83 14.66 -4.95
C ALA A 183 -0.39 15.16 -5.17
N ALA A 184 -0.13 15.86 -6.27
CA ALA A 184 1.20 16.37 -6.61
C ALA A 184 1.80 17.24 -5.50
N THR A 185 1.01 18.14 -4.92
CA THR A 185 1.46 19.01 -3.82
C THR A 185 1.74 18.23 -2.55
N ARG A 186 0.88 17.26 -2.18
CA ARG A 186 1.09 16.45 -0.98
C ARG A 186 2.32 15.54 -1.10
N ILE A 187 2.48 14.86 -2.23
CA ILE A 187 3.62 13.98 -2.50
C ILE A 187 4.93 14.78 -2.47
N ALA A 188 4.99 15.93 -3.15
CA ALA A 188 6.18 16.78 -3.15
C ALA A 188 6.53 17.36 -1.76
N ALA A 189 5.54 17.49 -0.87
CA ALA A 189 5.73 17.99 0.49
C ALA A 189 6.04 16.89 1.51
N ASN A 190 6.15 15.62 1.08
CA ASN A 190 6.28 14.49 1.99
C ASN A 190 7.58 14.58 2.83
N PRO A 191 7.48 14.60 4.17
CA PRO A 191 8.65 14.72 5.05
C PRO A 191 9.61 13.54 4.96
N LEU A 192 9.15 12.36 4.52
CA LEU A 192 9.99 11.16 4.40
C LEU A 192 11.10 11.31 3.35
N ASP A 193 10.93 12.16 2.34
CA ASP A 193 11.93 12.42 1.28
C ASP A 193 13.14 13.23 1.76
N ARG A 194 13.12 13.68 3.02
CA ARG A 194 14.21 14.43 3.67
C ARG A 194 15.11 13.53 4.52
N PHE A 195 14.64 12.35 4.92
CA PHE A 195 15.39 11.44 5.80
C PHE A 195 16.61 10.80 5.12
N GLY A 196 16.65 10.75 3.78
CA GLY A 196 17.77 10.18 3.01
C GLY A 196 18.81 11.18 2.50
N ARG A 197 18.64 12.50 2.74
CA ARG A 197 19.53 13.55 2.18
C ARG A 197 20.52 14.14 3.19
N GLN A 198 20.63 13.55 4.39
CA GLN A 198 21.58 13.98 5.43
C GLN A 198 22.79 13.04 5.54
N GLY A 199 23.33 12.61 4.40
CA GLY A 199 24.60 11.88 4.28
C GLY A 199 25.67 12.77 3.67
#